data_AF-A0A2V7BXP6-F1
#
_entry.id   AF-A0A2V7BXP6-F1
#
_cell.length_a   1.000
_cell.length_b   1.000
_cell.length_c   1.000
_cell.angle_alpha   90.00
_cell.angle_beta   90.00
_cell.angle_gamma   90.00
#
_symmetry.space_group_name_H-M   'P 1'
#
loop_
_entity.id
_entity.type
_entity.pdbx_description
1 polymer ?
#
loop_
_entity_poly.entity_id
_entity_poly.type
_entity_poly.pdbx_seq_one_letter_code
_entity_poly.pdbx_strand_id
1 'polypeptide(L)'
;MLAAIAGYFRAQIGEIERDDALRWYGAALAFLHVVTYLYWIDQRVVGFLHAEAEPICWPLAPDCHALRVLSAAGVTRLLRAYFAAAVGVGVLFAWKPLVPWAYASLITVNVVKLAVMLMDYRLRMNQHYMAFAATFVYLLIPGKRPALRVLISLFYFWAGSLKLNWEWISGAGLYRPMWPFAGIGVVIACVYVVVLELVVTWGLLAKRAWIFWAAFAQFLLFHALSWQVVGFFYPLLMFAILAIFPLSRAVDPRDPPVGLLTALWTGRARRSVYATALGFSLLQLAPYAFPGDPALTGEGRLYALHMFDARPICEGWAELHNADGTTTRRDLKLRLDTRIACDPIVYFNRARNLCRQRDLGRIAFQDLDLHLSARRATDGQLRRVIATSGFCARRERYDPFRHNAWILTE
;
A
#
# COMPACT_ATOMS: atom_id res chain seq x y z
N MET A 1 -20.93 -21.90 -17.69
CA MET A 1 -20.16 -20.84 -17.00
C MET A 1 -20.07 -21.05 -15.49
N LEU A 2 -21.18 -21.11 -14.74
CA LEU A 2 -21.18 -21.29 -13.27
C LEU A 2 -20.42 -22.55 -12.79
N ALA A 3 -20.60 -23.68 -13.46
CA ALA A 3 -19.88 -24.91 -13.14
C ALA A 3 -18.35 -24.78 -13.29
N ALA A 4 -17.88 -24.02 -14.29
CA ALA A 4 -16.46 -23.76 -14.51
C ALA A 4 -15.87 -22.85 -13.42
N ILE A 5 -16.62 -21.81 -13.03
CA ILE A 5 -16.26 -20.92 -11.92
C ILE A 5 -16.16 -21.72 -10.61
N ALA A 6 -17.18 -22.53 -10.30
CA ALA A 6 -17.17 -23.40 -9.12
C ALA A 6 -16.01 -24.40 -9.16
N GLY A 7 -15.76 -25.03 -10.31
CA GLY A 7 -14.63 -25.95 -10.49
C GLY A 7 -13.28 -25.27 -10.25
N TYR A 8 -13.10 -24.05 -10.74
CA TYR A 8 -11.89 -23.26 -10.50
C TYR A 8 -11.67 -22.97 -9.01
N PHE A 9 -12.69 -22.49 -8.28
CA PHE A 9 -12.56 -22.23 -6.84
C PHE A 9 -12.31 -23.50 -6.02
N ARG A 10 -12.97 -24.62 -6.37
CA ARG A 10 -12.65 -25.93 -5.75
C ARG A 10 -11.20 -26.33 -5.98
N ALA A 11 -10.65 -26.08 -7.16
CA ALA A 11 -9.24 -26.34 -7.44
C ALA A 11 -8.30 -25.44 -6.61
N GLN A 12 -8.65 -24.16 -6.41
CA GLN A 12 -7.88 -23.25 -5.56
C GLN A 12 -7.86 -23.72 -4.10
N ILE A 13 -9.03 -24.11 -3.56
CA ILE A 13 -9.17 -24.64 -2.20
C ILE A 13 -8.41 -25.96 -2.06
N GLY A 14 -8.57 -26.88 -3.01
CA GLY A 14 -7.89 -28.18 -3.01
C GLY A 14 -6.36 -28.06 -3.17
N GLU A 15 -5.83 -27.00 -3.78
CA GLU A 15 -4.39 -26.71 -3.76
C GLU A 15 -3.91 -26.40 -2.34
N ILE A 16 -4.65 -25.59 -1.57
CA ILE A 16 -4.31 -25.22 -0.20
C ILE A 16 -4.46 -26.41 0.75
N GLU A 17 -5.56 -27.17 0.64
CA GLU A 17 -5.84 -28.31 1.51
C GLU A 17 -4.76 -29.41 1.43
N ARG A 18 -4.22 -29.62 0.22
CA ARG A 18 -3.17 -30.63 -0.03
C ARG A 18 -1.76 -30.12 0.31
N ASP A 19 -1.62 -28.92 0.86
CA ASP A 19 -0.34 -28.23 0.98
C ASP A 19 -0.20 -27.51 2.33
N ASP A 20 0.48 -28.13 3.29
CA ASP A 20 0.59 -27.58 4.64
C ASP A 20 1.30 -26.22 4.69
N ALA A 21 2.26 -25.96 3.80
CA ALA A 21 2.91 -24.65 3.74
C ALA A 21 1.90 -23.57 3.34
N LEU A 22 1.02 -23.84 2.38
CA LEU A 22 -0.03 -22.90 1.98
C LEU A 22 -1.11 -22.75 3.05
N ARG A 23 -1.41 -23.81 3.79
CA ARG A 23 -2.36 -23.76 4.91
C ARG A 23 -1.85 -22.85 6.02
N TRP A 24 -0.62 -23.05 6.48
CA TRP A 24 0.02 -22.18 7.48
C TRP A 24 0.25 -20.76 6.97
N TYR A 25 0.56 -20.61 5.67
CA TYR A 25 0.64 -19.29 5.06
C TYR A 25 -0.72 -18.58 5.04
N GLY A 26 -1.83 -19.30 4.87
CA GLY A 26 -3.18 -18.76 5.02
C GLY A 26 -3.42 -18.18 6.41
N ALA A 27 -2.94 -18.86 7.47
CA ALA A 27 -2.96 -18.32 8.82
C ALA A 27 -2.08 -17.07 8.99
N ALA A 28 -0.90 -17.02 8.35
CA ALA A 28 -0.06 -15.82 8.32
C ALA A 28 -0.74 -14.64 7.60
N LEU A 29 -1.48 -14.90 6.51
CA LEU A 29 -2.29 -13.88 5.83
C LEU A 29 -3.46 -13.41 6.72
N ALA A 30 -4.11 -14.30 7.47
CA ALA A 30 -5.12 -13.91 8.46
C ALA A 30 -4.52 -13.02 9.57
N PHE A 31 -3.30 -13.32 10.02
CA PHE A 31 -2.57 -12.48 10.97
C PHE A 31 -2.30 -11.06 10.43
N LEU A 32 -2.15 -10.86 9.11
CA LEU A 32 -2.07 -9.51 8.54
C LEU A 32 -3.31 -8.65 8.82
N HIS A 33 -4.48 -9.27 8.93
CA HIS A 33 -5.71 -8.56 9.28
C HIS A 33 -5.73 -8.14 10.75
N VAL A 34 -5.18 -8.97 11.64
CA VAL A 34 -4.94 -8.61 13.05
C VAL A 34 -3.98 -7.43 13.15
N VAL A 35 -2.84 -7.50 12.45
CA VAL A 35 -1.85 -6.41 12.41
C VAL A 35 -2.43 -5.14 11.79
N THR A 36 -3.29 -5.27 10.76
CA THR A 36 -4.03 -4.13 10.18
C THR A 36 -4.97 -3.48 11.20
N TYR A 37 -5.70 -4.27 12.00
CA TYR A 37 -6.56 -3.73 13.06
C TYR A 37 -5.75 -2.95 14.09
N LEU A 38 -4.63 -3.51 14.57
CA LEU A 38 -3.76 -2.83 15.55
C LEU A 38 -3.23 -1.50 15.01
N TYR A 39 -2.83 -1.47 13.73
CA TYR A 39 -2.44 -0.24 13.06
C TYR A 39 -3.60 0.78 12.99
N TRP A 40 -4.82 0.34 12.65
CA TRP A 40 -5.97 1.26 12.64
C TRP A 40 -6.33 1.83 14.02
N ILE A 41 -6.08 1.08 15.10
CA ILE A 41 -6.21 1.60 16.46
C ILE A 41 -5.13 2.64 16.75
N ASP A 42 -3.87 2.35 16.43
CA ASP A 42 -2.73 3.28 16.58
C ASP A 42 -2.97 4.60 15.82
N GLN A 43 -3.50 4.51 14.60
CA GLN A 43 -3.84 5.66 13.75
C GLN A 43 -5.16 6.34 14.11
N ARG A 44 -5.85 5.87 15.17
CA ARG A 44 -7.12 6.44 15.65
C ARG A 44 -8.17 6.59 14.55
N VAL A 45 -8.30 5.58 13.68
CA VAL A 45 -9.17 5.60 12.48
C VAL A 45 -10.62 5.98 12.80
N VAL A 46 -11.12 5.60 13.98
CA VAL A 46 -12.46 5.97 14.46
C VAL A 46 -12.70 7.47 14.42
N GLY A 47 -11.67 8.29 14.70
CA GLY A 47 -11.78 9.76 14.73
C GLY A 47 -11.97 10.40 13.35
N PHE A 48 -11.89 9.63 12.27
CA PHE A 48 -12.02 10.18 10.92
C PHE A 48 -12.84 9.34 9.94
N LEU A 49 -13.30 8.15 10.33
CA LEU A 49 -14.11 7.25 9.49
C LEU A 49 -15.62 7.37 9.72
N HIS A 50 -16.05 8.00 10.82
CA HIS A 50 -17.48 8.13 11.16
C HIS A 50 -18.23 9.10 10.23
N ALA A 51 -19.57 9.03 10.27
CA ALA A 51 -20.48 9.77 9.39
C ALA A 51 -20.29 11.30 9.36
N GLU A 52 -19.89 11.89 10.48
CA GLU A 52 -19.72 13.35 10.63
C GLU A 52 -18.29 13.84 10.35
N ALA A 53 -17.33 12.92 10.19
CA ALA A 53 -15.94 13.28 9.93
C ALA A 53 -15.76 13.89 8.53
N GLU A 54 -14.80 14.80 8.39
CA GLU A 54 -14.38 15.33 7.09
C GLU A 54 -13.90 14.17 6.18
N PRO A 55 -14.54 13.92 5.03
CA PRO A 55 -14.18 12.80 4.17
C PRO A 55 -13.05 13.16 3.21
N ILE A 56 -12.02 12.33 3.15
CA ILE A 56 -11.02 12.36 2.09
C ILE A 56 -11.27 11.14 1.22
N CYS A 57 -11.80 11.34 0.02
CA CYS A 57 -12.27 10.26 -0.84
C CYS A 57 -11.21 9.80 -1.83
N TRP A 58 -11.24 8.51 -2.14
CA TRP A 58 -10.44 7.94 -3.22
C TRP A 58 -10.92 8.45 -4.58
N PRO A 59 -10.06 8.51 -5.61
CA PRO A 59 -10.48 8.84 -6.97
C PRO A 59 -11.55 7.89 -7.51
N LEU A 60 -11.43 6.60 -7.17
CA LEU A 60 -12.36 5.54 -7.60
C LEU A 60 -13.67 5.51 -6.81
N ALA A 61 -13.73 6.24 -5.69
CA ALA A 61 -14.93 6.35 -4.85
C ALA A 61 -15.12 7.83 -4.45
N PRO A 62 -15.36 8.72 -5.44
CA PRO A 62 -15.31 10.16 -5.22
C PRO A 62 -16.35 10.62 -4.19
N ASP A 63 -17.45 9.90 -4.02
CA ASP A 63 -18.53 10.22 -3.08
C ASP A 63 -18.53 9.30 -1.84
N CYS A 64 -17.34 8.95 -1.35
CA CYS A 64 -17.14 8.13 -0.15
C CYS A 64 -17.89 8.63 1.09
N HIS A 65 -18.24 9.92 1.15
CA HIS A 65 -19.04 10.50 2.22
C HIS A 65 -20.44 9.85 2.35
N ALA A 66 -21.05 9.44 1.25
CA ALA A 66 -22.35 8.75 1.24
C ALA A 66 -22.24 7.33 1.81
N LEU A 67 -21.04 6.73 1.80
CA LEU A 67 -20.78 5.39 2.35
C LEU A 67 -20.60 5.42 3.88
N ARG A 68 -20.37 6.60 4.47
CA ARG A 68 -20.12 6.76 5.90
C ARG A 68 -21.43 6.96 6.66
N VAL A 69 -22.07 5.86 7.01
CA VAL A 69 -23.34 5.87 7.75
C VAL A 69 -23.18 5.56 9.24
N LEU A 70 -22.01 5.08 9.65
CA LEU A 70 -21.78 4.64 11.02
C LEU A 70 -21.35 5.80 11.92
N SER A 71 -21.89 5.84 13.14
CA SER A 71 -21.36 6.65 14.23
C SER A 71 -19.97 6.13 14.67
N ALA A 72 -19.23 6.93 15.44
CA ALA A 72 -17.93 6.51 15.99
C ALA A 72 -18.02 5.18 16.76
N ALA A 73 -19.08 4.98 17.56
CA ALA A 73 -19.33 3.71 18.26
C ALA A 73 -19.67 2.56 17.30
N GLY A 74 -20.35 2.85 16.19
CA GLY A 74 -20.60 1.89 15.10
C GLY A 74 -19.29 1.43 14.44
N VAL A 75 -18.41 2.38 14.10
CA VAL A 75 -17.09 2.08 13.53
C VAL A 75 -16.27 1.22 14.50
N THR A 76 -16.21 1.58 15.79
CA THR A 76 -15.49 0.79 16.81
C THR A 76 -15.98 -0.66 16.88
N ARG A 77 -17.31 -0.88 16.85
CA ARG A 77 -17.89 -2.23 16.85
C ARG A 77 -17.52 -3.01 15.59
N LEU A 78 -17.59 -2.36 14.43
CA LEU A 78 -17.18 -2.95 13.15
C LEU A 78 -15.71 -3.39 13.19
N LEU A 79 -14.80 -2.54 13.67
CA LEU A 79 -13.37 -2.86 13.73
C LEU A 79 -13.07 -4.03 14.69
N ARG A 80 -13.77 -4.09 15.84
CA ARG A 80 -13.65 -5.22 16.78
C ARG A 80 -14.19 -6.53 16.20
N ALA A 81 -15.33 -6.48 15.51
CA ALA A 81 -15.89 -7.64 14.81
C ALA A 81 -14.94 -8.14 13.72
N TYR A 82 -14.35 -7.22 12.95
CA TYR A 82 -13.31 -7.52 11.96
C TYR A 82 -12.08 -8.18 12.59
N PHE A 83 -11.60 -7.69 13.73
CA PHE A 83 -10.49 -8.31 14.48
C PHE A 83 -10.82 -9.74 14.92
N ALA A 84 -11.98 -9.95 15.54
CA ALA A 84 -12.41 -11.28 15.98
C ALA A 84 -12.55 -12.25 14.80
N ALA A 85 -13.12 -11.78 13.68
CA ALA A 85 -13.21 -12.56 12.45
C ALA A 85 -11.82 -12.95 11.92
N ALA A 86 -10.86 -12.02 11.89
CA ALA A 86 -9.49 -12.28 11.44
C ALA A 86 -8.79 -13.35 12.29
N VAL A 87 -8.91 -13.29 13.62
CA VAL A 87 -8.40 -14.33 14.52
C VAL A 87 -9.07 -15.67 14.21
N GLY A 88 -10.39 -15.68 14.06
CA GLY A 88 -11.16 -16.87 13.66
C GLY A 88 -10.66 -17.50 12.37
N VAL A 89 -10.40 -16.70 11.32
CA VAL A 89 -9.84 -17.19 10.04
C VAL A 89 -8.50 -17.90 10.25
N GLY A 90 -7.62 -17.34 11.08
CA GLY A 90 -6.33 -17.97 11.41
C GLY A 90 -6.50 -19.34 12.07
N VAL A 91 -7.45 -19.45 13.01
CA VAL A 91 -7.79 -20.73 13.67
C VAL A 91 -8.38 -21.73 12.67
N LEU A 92 -9.25 -21.29 11.74
CA LEU A 92 -9.81 -22.18 10.72
C LEU A 92 -8.72 -22.79 9.82
N PHE A 93 -7.69 -22.02 9.45
CA PHE A 93 -6.54 -22.58 8.71
C PHE A 93 -5.73 -23.60 9.52
N ALA A 94 -5.73 -23.54 10.85
CA ALA A 94 -5.06 -24.54 11.68
C ALA A 94 -5.70 -25.94 11.59
N TRP A 95 -6.95 -26.05 11.12
CA TRP A 95 -7.68 -27.32 10.98
C TRP A 95 -8.01 -27.64 9.52
N LYS A 96 -7.36 -28.69 8.98
CA LYS A 96 -7.46 -29.09 7.56
C LYS A 96 -8.89 -29.26 7.03
N PRO A 97 -9.85 -29.90 7.74
CA PRO A 97 -11.22 -30.03 7.23
C PRO A 97 -11.96 -28.69 7.05
N LEU A 98 -11.46 -27.61 7.68
CA LEU A 98 -12.08 -26.29 7.64
C LEU A 98 -11.43 -25.35 6.63
N VAL A 99 -10.47 -25.81 5.83
CA VAL A 99 -9.82 -24.99 4.79
C VAL A 99 -10.81 -24.31 3.84
N PRO A 100 -11.91 -24.94 3.38
CA PRO A 100 -12.91 -24.24 2.55
C PRO A 100 -13.55 -23.04 3.27
N TRP A 101 -13.86 -23.19 4.57
CA TRP A 101 -14.41 -22.12 5.40
C TRP A 101 -13.39 -21.04 5.71
N ALA A 102 -12.13 -21.42 5.94
CA ALA A 102 -11.01 -20.50 6.11
C ALA A 102 -10.80 -19.64 4.86
N TYR A 103 -10.84 -20.28 3.68
CA TYR A 103 -10.73 -19.61 2.38
C TYR A 103 -11.86 -18.59 2.15
N ALA A 104 -13.12 -19.01 2.35
CA ALA A 104 -14.27 -18.13 2.21
C ALA A 104 -14.22 -16.97 3.23
N SER A 105 -13.87 -17.26 4.47
CA SER A 105 -13.75 -16.24 5.52
C SER A 105 -12.60 -15.26 5.24
N LEU A 106 -11.49 -15.73 4.67
CA LEU A 106 -10.37 -14.87 4.26
C LEU A 106 -10.80 -13.88 3.16
N ILE A 107 -11.60 -14.34 2.18
CA ILE A 107 -12.22 -13.44 1.18
C ILE A 107 -13.08 -12.39 1.89
N THR A 108 -13.97 -12.81 2.78
CA THR A 108 -14.87 -11.92 3.50
C THR A 108 -14.12 -10.83 4.28
N VAL A 109 -13.10 -11.19 5.06
CA VAL A 109 -12.33 -10.18 5.81
C VAL A 109 -11.53 -9.25 4.89
N ASN A 110 -11.09 -9.72 3.71
CA ASN A 110 -10.48 -8.85 2.70
C ASN A 110 -11.48 -7.87 2.09
N VAL A 111 -12.71 -8.32 1.79
CA VAL A 111 -13.78 -7.45 1.30
C VAL A 111 -14.15 -6.41 2.35
N VAL A 112 -14.29 -6.81 3.62
CA VAL A 112 -14.56 -5.87 4.72
C VAL A 112 -13.42 -4.86 4.87
N LYS A 113 -12.16 -5.31 4.83
CA LYS A 113 -11.00 -4.42 4.88
C LYS A 113 -11.01 -3.42 3.72
N LEU A 114 -11.26 -3.88 2.50
CA LEU A 114 -11.35 -3.01 1.32
C LEU A 114 -12.49 -2.01 1.45
N ALA A 115 -13.67 -2.43 1.91
CA ALA A 115 -14.81 -1.54 2.13
C ALA A 115 -14.48 -0.43 3.15
N VAL A 116 -13.85 -0.79 4.28
CA VAL A 116 -13.36 0.18 5.27
C VAL A 116 -12.34 1.14 4.65
N MET A 117 -11.39 0.63 3.87
CA MET A 117 -10.40 1.48 3.21
C MET A 117 -11.03 2.42 2.18
N LEU A 118 -12.01 1.97 1.39
CA LEU A 118 -12.70 2.79 0.39
C LEU A 118 -13.50 3.95 1.01
N MET A 119 -13.85 3.86 2.29
CA MET A 119 -14.49 4.96 3.00
C MET A 119 -13.55 6.15 3.17
N ASP A 120 -12.22 5.98 3.24
CA ASP A 120 -11.27 7.08 3.47
C ASP A 120 -9.88 6.84 2.86
N TYR A 121 -9.43 7.78 2.03
CA TYR A 121 -8.12 7.79 1.40
C TYR A 121 -6.95 7.84 2.38
N ARG A 122 -7.13 8.38 3.59
CA ARG A 122 -6.09 8.40 4.63
C ARG A 122 -5.68 7.01 5.08
N LEU A 123 -6.48 5.99 4.80
CA LEU A 123 -6.12 4.58 5.03
C LEU A 123 -5.21 4.02 3.93
N ARG A 124 -4.80 4.82 2.94
CA ARG A 124 -3.85 4.41 1.90
C ARG A 124 -2.47 4.13 2.48
N MET A 125 -2.00 2.90 2.32
CA MET A 125 -0.63 2.48 2.66
C MET A 125 -0.15 1.39 1.69
N ASN A 126 1.15 1.38 1.30
CA ASN A 126 1.72 0.28 0.50
C ASN A 126 1.55 -1.07 1.19
N GLN A 127 1.64 -1.05 2.51
CA GLN A 127 1.49 -2.20 3.38
C GLN A 127 0.17 -2.92 3.05
N HIS A 128 -0.93 -2.18 2.96
CA HIS A 128 -2.21 -2.76 2.58
C HIS A 128 -2.23 -3.26 1.13
N TYR A 129 -1.63 -2.51 0.19
CA TYR A 129 -1.49 -2.94 -1.20
C TYR A 129 -0.70 -4.27 -1.31
N MET A 130 0.42 -4.42 -0.60
CA MET A 130 1.23 -5.64 -0.55
C MET A 130 0.43 -6.82 0.03
N ALA A 131 -0.29 -6.59 1.13
CA ALA A 131 -1.16 -7.61 1.72
C ALA A 131 -2.27 -8.04 0.75
N PHE A 132 -2.92 -7.10 0.05
CA PHE A 132 -3.93 -7.43 -0.94
C PHE A 132 -3.35 -8.19 -2.13
N ALA A 133 -2.19 -7.77 -2.65
CA ALA A 133 -1.53 -8.46 -3.76
C ALA A 133 -1.11 -9.90 -3.38
N ALA A 134 -0.53 -10.10 -2.20
CA ALA A 134 -0.19 -11.43 -1.69
C ALA A 134 -1.45 -12.29 -1.49
N THR A 135 -2.51 -11.72 -0.91
CA THR A 135 -3.77 -12.43 -0.69
C THR A 135 -4.49 -12.75 -2.00
N PHE A 136 -4.44 -11.85 -2.99
CA PHE A 136 -4.96 -12.08 -4.33
C PHE A 136 -4.27 -13.28 -5.00
N VAL A 137 -2.93 -13.31 -4.99
CA VAL A 137 -2.17 -14.44 -5.54
C VAL A 137 -2.49 -15.73 -4.77
N TYR A 138 -2.57 -15.66 -3.44
CA TYR A 138 -2.94 -16.80 -2.61
C TYR A 138 -4.34 -17.33 -2.92
N LEU A 139 -5.35 -16.46 -3.08
CA LEU A 139 -6.73 -16.89 -3.28
C LEU A 139 -6.97 -17.37 -4.71
N LEU A 140 -6.41 -16.71 -5.72
CA LEU A 140 -6.86 -16.85 -7.10
C LEU A 140 -5.80 -17.43 -8.04
N ILE A 141 -4.51 -17.26 -7.79
CA ILE A 141 -3.51 -17.71 -8.76
C ILE A 141 -3.16 -19.20 -8.54
N PRO A 142 -3.20 -20.06 -9.58
CA PRO A 142 -2.78 -21.45 -9.46
C PRO A 142 -1.25 -21.56 -9.35
N GLY A 143 -0.76 -22.54 -8.58
CA GLY A 143 0.68 -22.62 -8.30
C GLY A 143 1.11 -21.54 -7.32
N LYS A 144 0.42 -21.48 -6.19
CA LYS A 144 0.50 -20.40 -5.19
C LYS A 144 1.90 -20.26 -4.61
N ARG A 145 2.54 -21.38 -4.21
CA ARG A 145 3.89 -21.37 -3.61
C ARG A 145 4.92 -20.63 -4.47
N PRO A 146 5.16 -20.99 -5.76
CA PRO A 146 6.13 -20.27 -6.59
C PRO A 146 5.63 -18.86 -6.95
N ALA A 147 4.34 -18.65 -7.21
CA ALA A 147 3.82 -17.33 -7.57
C ALA A 147 3.99 -16.30 -6.43
N LEU A 148 3.70 -16.69 -5.18
CA LEU A 148 3.87 -15.84 -3.99
C LEU A 148 5.33 -15.49 -3.75
N ARG A 149 6.23 -16.47 -3.80
CA ARG A 149 7.67 -16.21 -3.62
C ARG A 149 8.22 -15.25 -4.67
N VAL A 150 7.81 -15.40 -5.94
CA VAL A 150 8.18 -14.45 -6.99
C VAL A 150 7.58 -13.07 -6.77
N LEU A 151 6.29 -12.99 -6.43
CA LEU A 151 5.63 -11.71 -6.12
C LEU A 151 6.37 -10.96 -5.00
N ILE A 152 6.71 -11.65 -3.90
CA ILE A 152 7.38 -11.01 -2.76
C ILE A 152 8.82 -10.63 -3.08
N SER A 153 9.56 -11.45 -3.84
CA SER A 153 10.87 -11.05 -4.37
C SER A 153 10.77 -9.80 -5.24
N LEU A 154 9.69 -9.68 -6.04
CA LEU A 154 9.42 -8.49 -6.84
C LEU A 154 8.99 -7.28 -6.01
N PHE A 155 8.33 -7.46 -4.86
CA PHE A 155 8.08 -6.36 -3.93
C PHE A 155 9.40 -5.69 -3.54
N TYR A 156 10.41 -6.47 -3.16
CA TYR A 156 11.73 -5.95 -2.84
C TYR A 156 12.41 -5.36 -4.07
N PHE A 157 12.44 -6.08 -5.19
CA PHE A 157 13.11 -5.60 -6.40
C PHE A 157 12.60 -4.21 -6.80
N TRP A 158 11.29 -4.03 -6.92
CA TRP A 158 10.70 -2.75 -7.28
C TRP A 158 10.85 -1.70 -6.17
N ALA A 159 10.79 -2.09 -4.89
CA ALA A 159 11.10 -1.18 -3.80
C ALA A 159 12.57 -0.70 -3.84
N GLY A 160 13.51 -1.53 -4.29
CA GLY A 160 14.91 -1.19 -4.49
C GLY A 160 15.12 -0.30 -5.72
N SER A 161 14.38 -0.55 -6.80
CA SER A 161 14.42 0.30 -8.00
C SER A 161 13.99 1.73 -7.69
N LEU A 162 12.97 1.92 -6.86
CA LEU A 162 12.53 3.25 -6.42
C LEU A 162 13.60 4.00 -5.62
N LYS A 163 14.47 3.26 -4.92
CA LYS A 163 15.55 3.80 -4.07
C LYS A 163 16.84 4.11 -4.84
N LEU A 164 16.86 3.88 -6.15
CA LEU A 164 17.95 4.31 -7.04
C LEU A 164 17.85 5.81 -7.33
N ASN A 165 17.85 6.62 -6.27
CA ASN A 165 17.82 8.08 -6.35
C ASN A 165 18.68 8.68 -5.24
N TRP A 166 19.10 9.93 -5.43
CA TRP A 166 19.99 10.61 -4.51
C TRP A 166 19.36 10.86 -3.13
N GLU A 167 18.05 11.11 -3.06
CA GLU A 167 17.34 11.34 -1.81
C GLU A 167 17.40 10.12 -0.90
N TRP A 168 17.25 8.91 -1.43
CA TRP A 168 17.46 7.69 -0.66
C TRP A 168 18.94 7.43 -0.34
N ILE A 169 19.82 7.47 -1.35
CA ILE A 169 21.25 7.13 -1.21
C ILE A 169 21.93 8.03 -0.17
N SER A 170 21.62 9.33 -0.17
CA SER A 170 22.14 10.27 0.82
C SER A 170 21.58 10.09 2.24
N GLY A 171 20.52 9.28 2.41
CA GLY A 171 19.79 9.12 3.66
C GLY A 171 18.72 10.20 3.92
N ALA A 172 18.60 11.22 3.07
CA ALA A 172 17.62 12.29 3.22
C ALA A 172 16.15 11.79 3.16
N GLY A 173 15.92 10.67 2.47
CA GLY A 173 14.62 10.00 2.36
C GLY A 173 14.14 9.31 3.64
N LEU A 174 15.00 9.15 4.65
CA LEU A 174 14.60 8.55 5.93
C LEU A 174 13.70 9.49 6.72
N TYR A 175 12.63 8.92 7.29
CA TYR A 175 11.67 9.69 8.10
C TYR A 175 12.16 9.97 9.52
N ARG A 176 13.08 9.13 10.01
CA ARG A 176 13.63 9.19 11.37
C ARG A 176 15.10 8.77 11.34
N PRO A 177 15.90 9.20 12.33
CA PRO A 177 17.25 8.68 12.52
C PRO A 177 17.25 7.15 12.66
N MET A 178 18.32 6.50 12.17
CA MET A 178 18.46 5.05 12.18
C MET A 178 19.56 4.62 13.15
N TRP A 179 19.23 4.30 14.39
CA TRP A 179 20.22 3.80 15.34
C TRP A 179 20.68 2.38 14.95
N PRO A 180 21.98 2.02 15.02
CA PRO A 180 23.10 2.80 15.57
C PRO A 180 23.89 3.63 14.54
N PHE A 181 23.36 3.82 13.32
CA PHE A 181 24.07 4.50 12.23
C PHE A 181 23.91 6.02 12.28
N ALA A 182 24.99 6.74 11.99
CA ALA A 182 25.00 8.19 11.84
C ALA A 182 25.96 8.62 10.72
N GLY A 183 25.75 9.82 10.16
CA GLY A 183 26.60 10.38 9.10
C GLY A 183 26.78 9.43 7.92
N ILE A 184 28.04 9.16 7.56
CA ILE A 184 28.39 8.23 6.46
C ILE A 184 27.85 6.81 6.68
N GLY A 185 27.66 6.37 7.93
CA GLY A 185 27.08 5.07 8.24
C GLY A 185 25.65 4.93 7.73
N VAL A 186 24.86 6.02 7.72
CA VAL A 186 23.50 6.03 7.16
C VAL A 186 23.54 5.86 5.65
N VAL A 187 24.47 6.53 4.96
CA VAL A 187 24.66 6.40 3.51
C VAL A 187 25.00 4.95 3.14
N ILE A 188 25.95 4.34 3.86
CA ILE A 188 26.33 2.93 3.66
C ILE A 188 25.13 2.01 3.88
N ALA A 189 24.35 2.22 4.95
CA ALA A 189 23.14 1.44 5.22
C ALA A 189 22.09 1.60 4.10
N CYS A 190 21.85 2.82 3.61
CA CYS A 190 20.92 3.08 2.51
C CYS A 190 21.36 2.40 1.21
N VAL A 191 22.64 2.47 0.85
CA VAL A 191 23.21 1.77 -0.32
C VAL A 191 23.09 0.25 -0.14
N TYR A 192 23.39 -0.27 1.04
CA TYR A 192 23.24 -1.69 1.32
C TYR A 192 21.80 -2.15 1.16
N VAL A 193 20.80 -1.37 1.59
CA VAL A 193 19.38 -1.70 1.37
C VAL A 193 19.05 -1.83 -0.12
N VAL A 194 19.61 -0.95 -0.97
CA VAL A 194 19.45 -1.07 -2.43
C VAL A 194 20.05 -2.39 -2.95
N VAL A 195 21.26 -2.75 -2.50
CA VAL A 195 21.90 -4.03 -2.87
C VAL A 195 21.08 -5.22 -2.37
N LEU A 196 20.58 -5.16 -1.13
CA LEU A 196 19.74 -6.18 -0.53
C LEU A 196 18.49 -6.41 -1.38
N GLU A 197 17.80 -5.33 -1.75
CA GLU A 197 16.53 -5.36 -2.47
C GLU A 197 16.67 -5.70 -3.97
N LEU A 198 17.76 -5.30 -4.63
CA LEU A 198 17.98 -5.54 -6.07
C LEU A 198 18.74 -6.83 -6.37
N VAL A 199 19.66 -7.25 -5.50
CA VAL A 199 20.57 -8.37 -5.75
C VAL A 199 20.30 -9.53 -4.81
N VAL A 200 20.33 -9.30 -3.49
CA VAL A 200 20.19 -10.37 -2.50
C VAL A 200 18.78 -10.98 -2.50
N THR A 201 17.74 -10.22 -2.88
CA THR A 201 16.34 -10.71 -3.01
C THR A 201 16.23 -11.99 -3.84
N TRP A 202 17.05 -12.16 -4.88
CA TRP A 202 17.03 -13.34 -5.74
C TRP A 202 17.56 -14.59 -5.02
N GLY A 203 18.38 -14.41 -3.99
CA GLY A 203 18.82 -15.46 -3.08
C GLY A 203 17.65 -16.14 -2.34
N LEU A 204 16.52 -15.44 -2.13
CA LEU A 204 15.31 -16.03 -1.57
C LEU A 204 14.68 -17.11 -2.47
N LEU A 205 15.00 -17.10 -3.77
CA LEU A 205 14.55 -18.10 -4.76
C LEU A 205 15.61 -19.14 -5.08
N ALA A 206 16.80 -19.04 -4.48
CA ALA A 206 17.90 -19.95 -4.73
C ALA A 206 17.55 -21.38 -4.29
N LYS A 207 18.05 -22.40 -5.00
CA LYS A 207 17.93 -23.80 -4.57
C LYS A 207 18.91 -24.15 -3.45
N ARG A 208 20.11 -23.58 -3.48
CA ARG A 208 21.19 -23.84 -2.50
C ARG A 208 20.76 -23.31 -1.14
N ALA A 209 20.80 -24.18 -0.12
CA ALA A 209 20.27 -23.87 1.21
C ALA A 209 20.98 -22.69 1.88
N TRP A 210 22.31 -22.65 1.84
CA TRP A 210 23.08 -21.58 2.48
C TRP A 210 22.83 -20.20 1.85
N ILE A 211 22.69 -20.11 0.52
CA ILE A 211 22.36 -18.85 -0.18
C ILE A 211 21.00 -18.34 0.28
N PHE A 212 20.02 -19.24 0.34
CA PHE A 212 18.68 -18.92 0.79
C PHE A 212 18.66 -18.42 2.23
N TRP A 213 19.27 -19.16 3.17
CA TRP A 213 19.23 -18.79 4.58
C TRP A 213 20.02 -17.52 4.86
N ALA A 214 21.14 -17.30 4.16
CA ALA A 214 21.89 -16.05 4.24
C ALA A 214 21.07 -14.85 3.72
N ALA A 215 20.38 -14.99 2.59
CA ALA A 215 19.49 -13.94 2.08
C ALA A 215 18.30 -13.69 3.04
N PHE A 216 17.64 -14.76 3.48
CA PHE A 216 16.49 -14.69 4.38
C PHE A 216 16.85 -14.03 5.72
N ALA A 217 17.99 -14.39 6.32
CA ALA A 217 18.48 -13.77 7.55
C ALA A 217 18.73 -12.26 7.38
N GLN A 218 19.29 -11.83 6.24
CA GLN A 218 19.48 -10.41 5.95
C GLN A 218 18.15 -9.66 5.86
N PHE A 219 17.12 -10.24 5.23
CA PHE A 219 15.77 -9.63 5.22
C PHE A 219 15.14 -9.59 6.61
N LEU A 220 15.31 -10.63 7.43
CA LEU A 220 14.81 -10.60 8.81
C LEU A 220 15.47 -9.47 9.62
N LEU A 221 16.79 -9.33 9.51
CA LEU A 221 17.55 -8.28 10.17
C LEU A 221 17.13 -6.89 9.67
N PHE A 222 17.00 -6.72 8.35
CA PHE A 222 16.52 -5.49 7.74
C PHE A 222 15.16 -5.06 8.31
N HIS A 223 14.18 -5.98 8.38
CA HIS A 223 12.85 -5.65 8.91
C HIS A 223 12.89 -5.34 10.41
N ALA A 224 13.66 -6.10 11.19
CA ALA A 224 13.84 -5.84 12.62
C ALA A 224 14.42 -4.44 12.87
N LEU A 225 15.45 -4.04 12.10
CA LEU A 225 16.05 -2.71 12.21
C LEU A 225 15.14 -1.60 11.67
N SER A 226 14.39 -1.87 10.59
CA SER A 226 13.51 -0.88 9.97
C SER A 226 12.39 -0.40 10.88
N TRP A 227 12.03 -1.18 11.92
CA TRP A 227 11.00 -0.84 12.90
C TRP A 227 11.12 0.57 13.46
N GLN A 228 12.34 1.02 13.74
CA GLN A 228 12.58 2.36 14.30
C GLN A 228 12.26 3.48 13.31
N VAL A 229 12.46 3.22 12.02
CA VAL A 229 12.26 4.19 10.94
C VAL A 229 10.79 4.23 10.51
N VAL A 230 10.16 3.07 10.37
CA VAL A 230 8.85 2.93 9.70
C VAL A 230 7.70 2.50 10.62
N GLY A 231 8.00 2.24 11.89
CA GLY A 231 7.05 1.75 12.88
C GLY A 231 6.77 0.25 12.76
N PHE A 232 5.91 -0.26 13.64
CA PHE A 232 5.65 -1.70 13.80
C PHE A 232 4.91 -2.34 12.62
N PHE A 233 4.08 -1.57 11.93
CA PHE A 233 3.11 -2.13 10.99
C PHE A 233 3.79 -2.81 9.79
N TYR A 234 4.83 -2.18 9.24
CA TYR A 234 5.54 -2.73 8.09
C TYR A 234 6.35 -4.00 8.43
N PRO A 235 7.24 -4.04 9.45
CA PRO A 235 7.98 -5.25 9.78
C PRO A 235 7.08 -6.45 10.08
N LEU A 236 6.01 -6.28 10.87
CA LEU A 236 5.09 -7.38 11.18
C LEU A 236 4.39 -7.91 9.94
N LEU A 237 3.97 -7.02 9.04
CA LEU A 237 3.41 -7.41 7.75
C LEU A 237 4.43 -8.19 6.92
N MET A 238 5.66 -7.68 6.85
CA MET A 238 6.73 -8.28 6.07
C MET A 238 7.11 -9.65 6.58
N PHE A 239 7.22 -9.85 7.90
CA PHE A 239 7.46 -11.16 8.50
C PHE A 239 6.37 -12.17 8.12
N ALA A 240 5.10 -11.76 8.17
CA ALA A 240 3.99 -12.63 7.82
C ALA A 240 3.97 -13.00 6.34
N ILE A 241 4.20 -12.05 5.41
CA ILE A 241 4.27 -12.41 3.99
C ILE A 241 5.54 -13.19 3.64
N LEU A 242 6.67 -12.90 4.30
CA LEU A 242 7.93 -13.63 4.14
C LEU A 242 7.84 -15.08 4.62
N ALA A 243 6.90 -15.42 5.51
CA ALA A 243 6.73 -16.76 6.04
C ALA A 243 6.58 -17.84 4.95
N ILE A 244 6.10 -17.49 3.75
CA ILE A 244 6.01 -18.44 2.62
C ILE A 244 7.38 -19.05 2.25
N PHE A 245 8.47 -18.31 2.44
CA PHE A 245 9.82 -18.76 2.10
C PHE A 245 10.30 -19.92 2.99
N PRO A 246 10.39 -19.77 4.32
CA PRO A 246 10.77 -20.87 5.19
C PRO A 246 9.72 -22.00 5.18
N LEU A 247 8.41 -21.68 5.09
CA LEU A 247 7.36 -22.71 4.97
C LEU A 247 7.53 -23.57 3.71
N SER A 248 7.91 -22.96 2.58
CA SER A 248 8.16 -23.71 1.33
C SER A 248 9.40 -24.60 1.39
N ARG A 249 10.30 -24.38 2.36
CA ARG A 249 11.49 -25.22 2.61
C ARG A 249 11.26 -26.28 3.68
N ALA A 250 10.44 -25.96 4.68
CA ALA A 250 10.16 -26.85 5.81
C ALA A 250 9.17 -27.97 5.45
N VAL A 251 8.24 -27.72 4.52
CA VAL A 251 7.31 -28.72 4.00
C VAL A 251 7.84 -29.25 2.68
N ASP A 252 7.69 -30.56 2.43
CA ASP A 252 8.20 -31.28 1.25
C ASP A 252 8.24 -30.39 -0.01
N PRO A 253 9.45 -30.17 -0.57
CA PRO A 253 9.62 -29.24 -1.68
C PRO A 253 8.81 -29.68 -2.89
N ARG A 254 7.87 -28.83 -3.31
CA ARG A 254 7.16 -28.93 -4.59
C ARG A 254 7.81 -28.08 -5.68
N ASP A 255 9.07 -27.73 -5.48
CA ASP A 255 9.82 -26.89 -6.39
C ASP A 255 10.24 -27.66 -7.65
N PRO A 256 10.44 -26.98 -8.79
CA PRO A 256 11.05 -27.60 -9.96
C PRO A 256 12.37 -28.26 -9.58
N PRO A 257 12.74 -29.41 -10.17
CA PRO A 257 13.99 -30.11 -9.86
C PRO A 257 15.24 -29.22 -10.01
N VAL A 258 15.22 -28.30 -10.97
CA VAL A 258 16.29 -27.33 -11.25
C VAL A 258 16.32 -26.14 -10.28
N GLY A 259 15.27 -25.96 -9.46
CA GLY A 259 15.06 -24.79 -8.60
C GLY A 259 14.22 -23.70 -9.28
N LEU A 260 13.53 -22.89 -8.48
CA LEU A 260 12.61 -21.86 -8.99
C LEU A 260 13.32 -20.76 -9.79
N LEU A 261 14.44 -20.24 -9.28
CA LEU A 261 15.22 -19.21 -9.97
C LEU A 261 15.70 -19.68 -11.37
N THR A 262 16.28 -20.88 -11.45
CA THR A 262 16.73 -21.47 -12.71
C THR A 262 15.55 -21.78 -13.64
N ALA A 263 14.42 -22.23 -13.11
CA ALA A 263 13.20 -22.45 -13.90
C ALA A 263 12.67 -21.14 -14.51
N LEU A 264 12.73 -20.02 -13.78
CA LEU A 264 12.34 -18.71 -14.30
C LEU A 264 13.24 -18.30 -15.47
N TRP A 265 14.55 -18.39 -15.29
CA TRP A 265 15.55 -18.01 -16.30
C TRP A 265 15.46 -18.85 -17.57
N THR A 266 15.18 -20.15 -17.43
CA THR A 266 15.12 -21.10 -18.56
C THR A 266 13.74 -21.19 -19.21
N GLY A 267 12.77 -20.36 -18.82
CA GLY A 267 11.42 -20.40 -19.41
C GLY A 267 10.56 -21.59 -18.93
N ARG A 268 10.99 -22.33 -17.91
CA ARG A 268 10.37 -23.58 -17.45
C ARG A 268 9.45 -23.42 -16.25
N ALA A 269 9.30 -22.20 -15.71
CA ALA A 269 8.33 -21.96 -14.64
C ALA A 269 6.89 -22.04 -15.15
N ARG A 270 5.92 -22.20 -14.23
CA ARG A 270 4.50 -22.22 -14.60
C ARG A 270 4.08 -20.87 -15.20
N ARG A 271 3.22 -20.89 -16.22
CA ARG A 271 2.69 -19.68 -16.88
C ARG A 271 2.07 -18.68 -15.91
N SER A 272 1.38 -19.16 -14.87
CA SER A 272 0.78 -18.31 -13.83
C SER A 272 1.83 -17.48 -13.08
N VAL A 273 3.04 -18.01 -12.88
CA VAL A 273 4.14 -17.28 -12.22
C VAL A 273 4.63 -16.13 -13.09
N TYR A 274 4.81 -16.37 -14.40
CA TYR A 274 5.16 -15.31 -15.35
C TYR A 274 4.05 -14.26 -15.46
N ALA A 275 2.79 -14.69 -15.51
CA ALA A 275 1.65 -13.77 -15.55
C ALA A 275 1.58 -12.88 -14.30
N THR A 276 1.79 -13.46 -13.11
CA THR A 276 1.89 -12.69 -11.86
C THR A 276 3.06 -11.71 -11.89
N ALA A 277 4.24 -12.16 -12.31
CA ALA A 277 5.43 -11.34 -12.37
C ALA A 277 5.27 -10.15 -13.34
N LEU A 278 4.77 -10.43 -14.54
CA LEU A 278 4.51 -9.42 -15.57
C LEU A 278 3.43 -8.44 -15.11
N GLY A 279 2.26 -8.95 -14.69
CA GLY A 279 1.14 -8.12 -14.25
C GLY A 279 1.52 -7.20 -13.08
N PHE A 280 2.22 -7.75 -12.08
CA PHE A 280 2.71 -6.95 -10.96
C PHE A 280 3.69 -5.86 -11.41
N SER A 281 4.64 -6.20 -12.30
CA SER A 281 5.67 -5.28 -12.78
C SER A 281 5.08 -4.16 -13.65
N LEU A 282 4.08 -4.46 -14.49
CA LEU A 282 3.36 -3.46 -15.26
C LEU A 282 2.65 -2.43 -14.36
N LEU A 283 2.06 -2.88 -13.25
CA LEU A 283 1.48 -1.97 -12.26
C LEU A 283 2.52 -1.04 -11.63
N GLN A 284 3.77 -1.51 -11.45
CA GLN A 284 4.85 -0.68 -10.90
C GLN A 284 5.32 0.40 -11.88
N LEU A 285 5.12 0.17 -13.18
CA LEU A 285 5.46 1.12 -14.23
C LEU A 285 4.37 2.16 -14.50
N ALA A 286 3.14 1.94 -14.01
CA ALA A 286 2.01 2.83 -14.25
C ALA A 286 2.25 4.32 -13.89
N PRO A 287 2.93 4.68 -12.78
CA PRO A 287 3.21 6.09 -12.47
C PRO A 287 4.03 6.82 -13.53
N TYR A 288 4.88 6.11 -14.27
CA TYR A 288 5.73 6.69 -15.31
C TYR A 288 5.00 6.96 -16.63
N ALA A 289 3.73 6.55 -16.74
CA ALA A 289 2.87 6.94 -17.85
C ALA A 289 2.23 8.33 -17.65
N PHE A 290 2.38 8.93 -16.46
CA PHE A 290 1.91 10.27 -16.14
C PHE A 290 3.07 11.27 -16.23
N PRO A 291 2.82 12.52 -16.66
CA PRO A 291 3.85 13.55 -16.74
C PRO A 291 4.26 14.07 -15.35
N GLY A 292 5.45 14.67 -15.27
CA GLY A 292 6.01 15.25 -14.04
C GLY A 292 6.70 14.24 -13.12
N ASP A 293 7.07 14.67 -11.92
CA ASP A 293 7.66 13.80 -10.88
C ASP A 293 6.55 13.07 -10.11
N PRO A 294 6.40 11.73 -10.26
CA PRO A 294 5.33 10.99 -9.59
C PRO A 294 5.37 11.13 -8.07
N ALA A 295 6.54 11.34 -7.48
CA ALA A 295 6.66 11.48 -6.02
C ALA A 295 6.02 12.78 -5.49
N LEU A 296 5.86 13.79 -6.34
CA LEU A 296 5.24 15.07 -6.00
C LEU A 296 3.82 15.19 -6.55
N THR A 297 3.57 14.76 -7.79
CA THR A 297 2.24 14.84 -8.43
C THR A 297 1.27 13.79 -7.89
N GLY A 298 1.78 12.68 -7.35
CA GLY A 298 0.96 11.61 -6.79
C GLY A 298 0.19 10.76 -7.82
N GLU A 299 0.22 11.14 -9.11
CA GLU A 299 -0.50 10.46 -10.17
C GLU A 299 0.05 9.06 -10.45
N GLY A 300 -0.84 8.13 -10.80
CA GLY A 300 -0.51 6.72 -11.04
C GLY A 300 -0.04 5.91 -9.81
N ARG A 301 0.34 6.55 -8.70
CA ARG A 301 0.76 5.87 -7.45
C ARG A 301 -0.35 5.02 -6.83
N LEU A 302 -1.61 5.12 -7.27
CA LEU A 302 -2.69 4.23 -6.85
C LEU A 302 -2.40 2.76 -7.22
N TYR A 303 -1.71 2.55 -8.33
CA TYR A 303 -1.46 1.23 -8.92
C TYR A 303 -0.12 0.61 -8.49
N ALA A 304 0.83 1.43 -8.04
CA ALA A 304 2.19 1.00 -7.76
C ALA A 304 2.53 1.03 -6.27
N LEU A 305 3.50 0.19 -5.90
CA LEU A 305 4.32 0.44 -4.72
C LEU A 305 5.06 1.76 -4.92
N HIS A 306 4.97 2.63 -3.92
CA HIS A 306 5.73 3.88 -3.87
C HIS A 306 6.32 4.04 -2.46
N MET A 307 7.20 3.09 -2.09
CA MET A 307 7.75 3.00 -0.73
C MET A 307 9.06 3.76 -0.69
N PHE A 308 9.09 4.91 -0.01
CA PHE A 308 10.27 5.77 0.08
C PHE A 308 10.82 6.23 -1.28
N ASP A 309 9.91 6.57 -2.20
CA ASP A 309 10.23 7.22 -3.48
C ASP A 309 10.73 8.66 -3.27
N ALA A 310 10.18 9.35 -2.28
CA ALA A 310 10.66 10.63 -1.78
C ALA A 310 10.23 10.88 -0.33
N ARG A 311 10.84 11.89 0.31
CA ARG A 311 10.31 12.53 1.51
C ARG A 311 9.79 13.92 1.11
N PRO A 312 8.53 14.03 0.65
CA PRO A 312 8.01 15.29 0.16
C PRO A 312 7.84 16.30 1.31
N ILE A 313 8.13 17.56 1.01
CA ILE A 313 7.85 18.72 1.86
C ILE A 313 6.90 19.62 1.08
N CYS A 314 5.81 20.04 1.71
CA CYS A 314 4.76 20.80 1.04
C CYS A 314 4.09 21.83 1.94
N GLU A 315 3.48 22.80 1.26
CA GLU A 315 2.60 23.83 1.77
C GLU A 315 1.37 23.91 0.87
N GLY A 316 0.17 23.86 1.44
CA GLY A 316 -1.06 23.96 0.66
C GLY A 316 -2.15 24.68 1.41
N TRP A 317 -2.85 25.58 0.71
CA TRP A 317 -3.86 26.45 1.28
C TRP A 317 -4.98 26.74 0.26
N ALA A 318 -6.09 27.22 0.78
CA ALA A 318 -7.18 27.80 0.00
C ALA A 318 -7.24 29.31 0.26
N GLU A 319 -7.43 30.11 -0.79
CA GLU A 319 -7.78 31.53 -0.68
C GLU A 319 -9.29 31.64 -0.90
N LEU A 320 -10.02 31.96 0.18
CA LEU A 320 -11.47 32.07 0.15
C LEU A 320 -11.86 33.50 -0.24
N HIS A 321 -12.61 33.65 -1.33
CA HIS A 321 -13.11 34.94 -1.80
C HIS A 321 -14.43 35.26 -1.13
N ASN A 322 -14.49 36.31 -0.30
CA ASN A 322 -15.68 36.67 0.46
C ASN A 322 -16.61 37.59 -0.34
N ALA A 323 -17.85 37.75 0.13
CA ALA A 323 -18.84 38.57 -0.55
C ALA A 323 -18.54 40.07 -0.53
N ASP A 324 -17.72 40.52 0.42
CA ASP A 324 -17.25 41.90 0.57
C ASP A 324 -16.01 42.21 -0.29
N GLY A 325 -15.54 41.25 -1.10
CA GLY A 325 -14.35 41.37 -1.92
C GLY A 325 -13.03 41.11 -1.18
N THR A 326 -13.07 40.78 0.12
CA THR A 326 -11.87 40.38 0.86
C THR A 326 -11.49 38.93 0.59
N THR A 327 -10.23 38.59 0.81
CA THR A 327 -9.75 37.20 0.74
C THR A 327 -9.30 36.71 2.11
N THR A 328 -9.64 35.47 2.44
CA THR A 328 -9.21 34.81 3.68
C THR A 328 -8.43 33.55 3.36
N ARG A 329 -7.20 33.45 3.86
CA ARG A 329 -6.36 32.26 3.66
C ARG A 329 -6.70 31.17 4.68
N ARG A 330 -6.91 29.95 4.20
CA ARG A 330 -7.16 28.75 5.01
C ARG A 330 -6.10 27.69 4.76
N ASP A 331 -5.36 27.29 5.80
CA ASP A 331 -4.43 26.17 5.71
C ASP A 331 -5.19 24.84 5.49
N LEU A 332 -4.75 24.08 4.49
CA LEU A 332 -5.32 22.78 4.11
C LEU A 332 -4.42 21.60 4.52
N LYS A 333 -3.26 21.84 5.14
CA LYS A 333 -2.41 20.75 5.60
C LYS A 333 -3.05 19.98 6.76
N LEU A 334 -3.04 18.65 6.65
CA LEU A 334 -3.44 17.75 7.73
C LEU A 334 -2.20 17.15 8.38
N ARG A 335 -2.31 16.79 9.67
CA ARG A 335 -1.30 15.99 10.37
C ARG A 335 -1.44 14.53 9.94
N LEU A 336 -0.86 14.18 8.80
CA LEU A 336 -0.86 12.84 8.23
C LEU A 336 0.56 12.26 8.20
N ASP A 337 0.66 10.96 7.99
CA ASP A 337 1.93 10.30 7.68
C ASP A 337 2.60 10.97 6.46
N THR A 338 3.92 11.14 6.54
CA THR A 338 4.78 11.86 5.57
C THR A 338 4.44 11.54 4.11
N ARG A 339 4.06 10.30 3.86
CA ARG A 339 3.82 9.76 2.52
C ARG A 339 2.59 10.34 1.81
N ILE A 340 1.50 10.58 2.54
CA ILE A 340 0.25 11.09 1.97
C ILE A 340 0.01 12.55 2.33
N ALA A 341 0.80 13.11 3.26
CA ALA A 341 0.67 14.48 3.74
C ALA A 341 0.78 15.54 2.62
N CYS A 342 1.50 15.21 1.55
CA CYS A 342 1.71 16.08 0.40
C CYS A 342 1.01 15.60 -0.88
N ASP A 343 0.17 14.56 -0.82
CA ASP A 343 -0.53 14.08 -2.00
C ASP A 343 -1.57 15.13 -2.46
N PRO A 344 -1.56 15.55 -3.75
CA PRO A 344 -2.51 16.53 -4.29
C PRO A 344 -3.98 16.20 -4.03
N ILE A 345 -4.34 14.92 -4.06
CA ILE A 345 -5.70 14.46 -3.79
C ILE A 345 -6.21 14.81 -2.40
N VAL A 346 -5.34 14.91 -1.39
CA VAL A 346 -5.75 15.31 -0.03
C VAL A 346 -6.23 16.77 -0.06
N TYR A 347 -5.43 17.66 -0.64
CA TYR A 347 -5.75 19.08 -0.77
C TYR A 347 -6.99 19.30 -1.65
N PHE A 348 -7.10 18.57 -2.76
CA PHE A 348 -8.26 18.57 -3.64
C PHE A 348 -9.55 18.19 -2.88
N ASN A 349 -9.52 17.11 -2.09
CA ASN A 349 -10.69 16.70 -1.30
C ASN A 349 -11.07 17.73 -0.24
N ARG A 350 -10.09 18.35 0.43
CA ARG A 350 -10.37 19.38 1.44
C ARG A 350 -10.99 20.63 0.82
N ALA A 351 -10.47 21.08 -0.33
CA ALA A 351 -11.08 22.16 -1.10
C ALA A 351 -12.52 21.81 -1.50
N ARG A 352 -12.76 20.60 -2.00
CA ARG A 352 -14.11 20.11 -2.33
C ARG A 352 -15.04 20.08 -1.12
N ASN A 353 -14.52 19.72 0.06
CA ASN A 353 -15.30 19.75 1.30
C ASN A 353 -15.69 21.17 1.70
N LEU A 354 -14.83 22.17 1.51
CA LEU A 354 -15.15 23.58 1.72
C LEU A 354 -16.26 24.03 0.76
N CYS A 355 -16.16 23.72 -0.54
CA CYS A 355 -17.23 24.02 -1.50
C CYS A 355 -18.57 23.40 -1.07
N ARG A 356 -18.56 22.13 -0.65
CA ARG A 356 -19.78 21.45 -0.16
C ARG A 356 -20.33 22.09 1.11
N GLN A 357 -19.49 22.50 2.05
CA GLN A 357 -19.95 23.19 3.26
C GLN A 357 -20.56 24.55 2.95
N ARG A 358 -20.02 25.28 1.96
CA ARG A 358 -20.60 26.51 1.42
C ARG A 358 -21.97 26.26 0.79
N ASP A 359 -22.07 25.26 -0.07
CA ASP A 359 -23.32 24.92 -0.77
C ASP A 359 -24.43 24.49 0.22
N LEU A 360 -24.04 23.96 1.39
CA LEU A 360 -24.94 23.65 2.52
C LEU A 360 -25.22 24.83 3.46
N GLY A 361 -24.69 26.03 3.18
CA GLY A 361 -24.88 27.23 3.99
C GLY A 361 -24.13 27.21 5.34
N ARG A 362 -23.14 26.34 5.53
CA ARG A 362 -22.40 26.20 6.80
C ARG A 362 -21.22 27.15 6.94
N ILE A 363 -20.65 27.58 5.82
CA ILE A 363 -19.58 28.56 5.74
C ILE A 363 -19.86 29.53 4.59
N ALA A 364 -19.49 30.80 4.76
CA ALA A 364 -19.77 31.84 3.78
C ALA A 364 -18.48 32.21 3.03
N PHE A 365 -18.47 31.98 1.73
CA PHE A 365 -17.52 32.51 0.74
C PHE A 365 -18.14 32.35 -0.66
N GLN A 366 -17.71 33.14 -1.65
CA GLN A 366 -18.19 33.06 -3.03
C GLN A 366 -17.51 31.93 -3.80
N ASP A 367 -16.18 31.91 -3.82
CA ASP A 367 -15.36 30.87 -4.46
C ASP A 367 -14.02 30.72 -3.73
N LEU A 368 -13.19 29.75 -4.14
CA LEU A 368 -11.85 29.61 -3.61
C LEU A 368 -10.81 29.35 -4.70
N ASP A 369 -9.58 29.79 -4.45
CA ASP A 369 -8.40 29.38 -5.20
C ASP A 369 -7.62 28.33 -4.41
N LEU A 370 -7.19 27.26 -5.08
CA LEU A 370 -6.46 26.14 -4.47
C LEU A 370 -4.98 26.19 -4.85
N HIS A 371 -4.13 26.17 -3.82
CA HIS A 371 -2.68 26.19 -3.97
C HIS A 371 -2.05 25.00 -3.25
N LEU A 372 -1.11 24.35 -3.92
CA LEU A 372 -0.20 23.36 -3.33
C LEU A 372 1.17 23.54 -3.97
N SER A 373 2.18 23.71 -3.12
CA SER A 373 3.57 23.66 -3.53
C SER A 373 4.28 22.53 -2.80
N ALA A 374 5.12 21.78 -3.50
CA ALA A 374 5.85 20.65 -2.94
C ALA A 374 7.27 20.55 -3.51
N ARG A 375 8.14 19.84 -2.79
CA ARG A 375 9.50 19.50 -3.20
C ARG A 375 9.97 18.22 -2.55
N ARG A 376 11.03 17.61 -3.08
CA ARG A 376 11.76 16.55 -2.37
C ARG A 376 12.56 17.16 -1.22
N ALA A 377 12.94 16.35 -0.23
CA ALA A 377 13.72 16.82 0.90
C ALA A 377 15.09 17.39 0.47
N THR A 378 15.67 16.83 -0.60
CA THR A 378 16.96 17.23 -1.17
C THR A 378 16.89 18.45 -2.08
N ASP A 379 15.70 18.88 -2.51
CA ASP A 379 15.57 20.01 -3.43
C ASP A 379 15.63 21.34 -2.68
N GLY A 380 16.25 22.36 -3.29
CA GLY A 380 16.40 23.68 -2.67
C GLY A 380 15.15 24.55 -2.64
N GLN A 381 14.17 24.32 -3.53
CA GLN A 381 13.01 25.19 -3.69
C GLN A 381 11.71 24.40 -3.84
N LEU A 382 10.60 24.99 -3.37
CA LEU A 382 9.25 24.48 -3.59
C LEU A 382 8.80 24.74 -5.03
N ARG A 383 8.18 23.75 -5.66
CA ARG A 383 7.54 23.88 -6.98
C ARG A 383 6.04 23.88 -6.82
N ARG A 384 5.33 24.60 -7.69
CA ARG A 384 3.86 24.62 -7.69
C ARG A 384 3.37 23.29 -8.27
N VAL A 385 2.51 22.61 -7.53
CA VAL A 385 1.85 21.37 -7.94
C VAL A 385 0.36 21.61 -8.23
N ILE A 386 -0.28 22.54 -7.50
CA ILE A 386 -1.64 23.01 -7.80
C ILE A 386 -1.64 24.54 -7.73
N ALA A 387 -2.25 25.17 -8.73
CA ALA A 387 -2.54 26.60 -8.75
C ALA A 387 -3.82 26.85 -9.55
N THR A 388 -4.96 26.51 -8.95
CA THR A 388 -6.27 26.52 -9.62
C THR A 388 -7.14 27.64 -9.06
N SER A 389 -7.55 28.57 -9.92
CA SER A 389 -8.47 29.65 -9.54
C SER A 389 -9.94 29.29 -9.75
N GLY A 390 -10.83 29.79 -8.90
CA GLY A 390 -12.27 29.55 -9.00
C GLY A 390 -12.65 28.06 -8.91
N PHE A 391 -12.01 27.35 -7.97
CA PHE A 391 -12.09 25.89 -7.85
C PHE A 391 -13.52 25.37 -7.72
N CYS A 392 -14.37 26.03 -6.92
CA CYS A 392 -15.75 25.57 -6.72
C CYS A 392 -16.59 25.80 -7.98
N ALA A 393 -16.35 26.87 -8.74
CA ALA A 393 -17.05 27.14 -10.00
C ALA A 393 -16.65 26.14 -11.11
N ARG A 394 -15.36 25.76 -11.18
CA ARG A 394 -14.86 24.83 -12.21
C ARG A 394 -15.38 23.41 -12.10
N ARG A 395 -15.77 22.96 -10.89
CA ARG A 395 -16.27 21.59 -10.63
C ARG A 395 -15.35 20.50 -11.18
N GLU A 396 -14.04 20.69 -11.03
CA GLU A 396 -13.03 19.74 -11.48
C GLU A 396 -13.26 18.36 -10.84
N ARG A 397 -12.83 17.31 -11.54
CA ARG A 397 -12.87 15.92 -11.05
C ARG A 397 -11.47 15.33 -11.13
N TYR A 398 -11.13 14.48 -10.17
CA TYR A 398 -9.92 13.69 -10.21
C TYR A 398 -10.15 12.48 -11.14
N ASP A 399 -9.37 12.37 -12.22
CA ASP A 399 -9.32 11.19 -13.08
C ASP A 399 -8.16 10.26 -12.64
N PRO A 400 -8.43 9.02 -12.19
CA PRO A 400 -7.38 8.08 -11.79
C PRO A 400 -6.66 7.41 -12.96
N PHE A 401 -7.14 7.59 -14.20
CA PHE A 401 -6.62 6.91 -15.38
C PHE A 401 -5.92 7.85 -16.36
N ARG A 402 -6.07 9.17 -16.18
CA ARG A 402 -5.50 10.19 -17.07
C ARG A 402 -4.88 11.32 -16.26
N HIS A 403 -3.96 12.04 -16.89
CA HIS A 403 -3.37 13.24 -16.31
C HIS A 403 -4.45 14.29 -15.99
N ASN A 404 -4.38 14.84 -14.80
CA ASN A 404 -5.26 15.88 -14.31
C ASN A 404 -4.66 17.26 -14.62
N ALA A 405 -5.29 18.04 -15.49
CA ALA A 405 -4.76 19.33 -15.96
C ALA A 405 -4.53 20.38 -14.85
N TRP A 406 -5.14 20.21 -13.68
CA TRP A 406 -4.94 21.06 -12.49
C TRP A 406 -3.73 20.65 -11.65
N ILE A 407 -3.10 19.52 -11.96
CA ILE A 407 -1.81 19.09 -11.41
C ILE A 407 -0.72 19.58 -12.35
N LEU A 408 0.07 20.54 -11.89
CA LEU A 408 1.19 21.09 -12.65
C LEU A 408 2.40 20.14 -12.61
N THR A 409 3.15 20.10 -13.71
CA THR A 409 4.27 19.17 -13.91
C THR A 409 5.62 19.85 -14.09
N GLU A 410 5.68 21.16 -13.85
CA GLU A 410 6.88 22.01 -14.04
C GLU A 410 7.91 21.88 -12.90
#